data_AF-A0A811PF88-F1
#
_entry.id   AF-A0A811PF88-F1
#
_cell.length_a   1.000
_cell.length_b   1.000
_cell.length_c   1.000
_cell.angle_alpha   90.00
_cell.angle_beta   90.00
_cell.angle_gamma   90.00
#
_symmetry.space_group_name_H-M   'P 1'
#
loop_
_entity.id
_entity.type
_entity.pdbx_description
1 polymer ?
#
loop_
_entity_poly.entity_id
_entity_poly.type
_entity_poly.pdbx_seq_one_letter_code
_entity_poly.pdbx_strand_id
1 'polypeptide(L)'
;MVVGFRRTISFPAPRSPTPPSGAAGAGPSAAANKSAAYRARSASLPCRFHPLVLQLDDDVADLRALVGRLLASQSQSQASATAKAVTEVEAQLGRVLVSLSELLHHPQAQDPLRRLGPSPFAERLLDDFLRLADEHGSFRDALVALAGLQAEAHAALRREEPARLASAARALRRSARDLPRVASSARAVAAKPPPAPPANLPADAAAIAAAVVDAAAAVASASAAVFSGVSALSVAAATARVEVEATTPCWMLSPARFSSAPSSATPRHVVVTTRTSSSSSSMPRIWWVADLMRWMSRAKRRWAKRQHAADGHGATSAAGPQLEAAVDPEELERKAAFERLDSLGRCIADVESSGEKVFRALVNTRVSLLNILSPAF
;
A
#
# COMPACT_ATOMS: atom_id res chain seq x y z
N MET A 1 -50.99 -2.21 -50.08
CA MET A 1 -51.31 -1.71 -48.72
C MET A 1 -50.73 -2.71 -47.72
N VAL A 2 -49.61 -2.37 -47.07
CA VAL A 2 -49.02 -3.20 -46.02
C VAL A 2 -49.24 -2.46 -44.71
N VAL A 3 -49.95 -3.11 -43.79
CA VAL A 3 -50.45 -2.58 -42.53
C VAL A 3 -49.31 -2.58 -41.50
N GLY A 4 -48.95 -1.41 -41.00
CA GLY A 4 -47.95 -1.24 -39.94
C GLY A 4 -48.54 -1.55 -38.55
N PHE A 5 -48.01 -2.58 -37.89
CA PHE A 5 -48.28 -2.85 -36.48
C PHE A 5 -47.36 -1.98 -35.61
N ARG A 6 -47.88 -0.89 -35.04
CA ARG A 6 -47.24 -0.20 -33.90
C ARG A 6 -47.66 -0.91 -32.61
N ARG A 7 -46.73 -1.63 -31.98
CA ARG A 7 -46.89 -2.12 -30.60
C ARG A 7 -46.43 -1.04 -29.63
N THR A 8 -47.38 -0.32 -29.03
CA THR A 8 -47.12 0.51 -27.84
C THR A 8 -47.20 -0.39 -26.61
N ILE A 9 -46.07 -0.56 -25.93
CA ILE A 9 -45.99 -1.21 -24.61
C ILE A 9 -46.39 -0.16 -23.56
N SER A 10 -47.60 -0.28 -23.04
CA SER A 10 -48.08 0.50 -21.90
C SER A 10 -47.64 -0.21 -20.61
N PHE A 11 -46.85 0.45 -19.76
CA PHE A 11 -46.62 -0.04 -18.40
C PHE A 11 -47.74 0.48 -17.47
N PRO A 12 -48.31 -0.36 -16.60
CA PRO A 12 -49.25 0.11 -15.59
C PRO A 12 -48.50 0.89 -14.51
N ALA A 13 -48.96 2.11 -14.23
CA ALA A 13 -48.49 2.87 -13.08
C ALA A 13 -49.02 2.24 -11.78
N PRO A 14 -48.20 2.03 -10.73
CA PRO A 14 -48.71 1.64 -9.42
C PRO A 14 -49.43 2.84 -8.78
N ARG A 15 -50.64 2.59 -8.26
CA ARG A 15 -51.42 3.55 -7.49
C ARG A 15 -50.66 3.93 -6.21
N SER A 16 -50.39 5.22 -6.03
CA SER A 16 -49.85 5.77 -4.78
C SER A 16 -50.92 5.76 -3.68
N PRO A 17 -50.57 5.48 -2.41
CA PRO A 17 -51.49 5.70 -1.29
C PRO A 17 -51.65 7.20 -1.01
N THR A 18 -52.89 7.64 -0.87
CA THR A 18 -53.28 8.98 -0.40
C THR A 18 -52.83 9.19 1.05
N PRO A 19 -52.24 10.34 1.44
CA PRO A 19 -52.04 10.66 2.85
C PRO A 19 -53.29 11.35 3.42
N PRO A 20 -53.57 11.21 4.74
CA PRO A 20 -54.60 12.00 5.40
C PRO A 20 -54.15 13.45 5.60
N SER A 21 -55.13 14.34 5.54
CA SER A 21 -55.07 15.75 5.91
C SER A 21 -54.51 15.93 7.33
N GLY A 22 -53.51 16.80 7.49
CA GLY A 22 -53.06 17.24 8.81
C GLY A 22 -51.66 17.85 8.86
N ALA A 23 -51.63 19.17 9.07
CA ALA A 23 -50.62 19.97 9.78
C ALA A 23 -49.13 19.94 9.34
N ALA A 24 -48.68 21.14 8.93
CA ALA A 24 -47.46 21.84 9.32
C ALA A 24 -46.08 21.13 9.28
N GLY A 25 -45.18 21.69 8.47
CA GLY A 25 -43.74 21.64 8.71
C GLY A 25 -42.92 20.77 7.75
N ALA A 26 -42.77 21.17 6.48
CA ALA A 26 -41.81 20.55 5.56
C ALA A 26 -40.61 21.50 5.35
N GLY A 27 -39.50 21.19 6.01
CA GLY A 27 -38.21 21.83 5.77
C GLY A 27 -37.63 21.51 4.37
N PRO A 28 -36.55 22.19 3.95
CA PRO A 28 -35.99 22.13 2.59
C PRO A 28 -35.45 20.75 2.15
N SER A 29 -35.47 19.72 3.01
CA SER A 29 -34.91 18.39 2.73
C SER A 29 -35.80 17.48 1.86
N ALA A 30 -37.12 17.67 1.88
CA ALA A 30 -38.05 16.80 1.11
C ALA A 30 -38.04 17.11 -0.41
N ALA A 31 -37.78 18.36 -0.79
CA ALA A 31 -37.59 18.77 -2.18
C ALA A 31 -36.24 18.28 -2.74
N ALA A 32 -35.19 18.31 -1.90
CA ALA A 32 -33.87 17.78 -2.26
C ALA A 32 -33.92 16.27 -2.56
N ASN A 33 -34.64 15.48 -1.76
CA ASN A 33 -34.78 14.03 -1.97
C ASN A 33 -35.55 13.67 -3.26
N LYS A 34 -36.55 14.47 -3.66
CA LYS A 34 -37.24 14.29 -4.95
C LYS A 34 -36.33 14.61 -6.14
N SER A 35 -35.50 15.64 -6.02
CA SER A 35 -34.50 15.97 -7.06
C SER A 35 -33.38 14.93 -7.15
N ALA A 36 -32.98 14.33 -6.03
CA ALA A 36 -31.99 13.24 -5.98
C ALA A 36 -32.54 11.93 -6.59
N ALA A 37 -33.81 11.59 -6.29
CA ALA A 37 -34.48 10.42 -6.88
C ALA A 37 -34.78 10.60 -8.39
N TYR A 38 -35.03 11.84 -8.84
CA TYR A 38 -35.16 12.15 -10.27
C TYR A 38 -33.79 12.13 -10.98
N ARG A 39 -32.72 12.60 -10.30
CA ARG A 39 -31.33 12.52 -10.81
C ARG A 39 -30.83 11.07 -10.90
N ALA A 40 -31.26 10.19 -9.99
CA ALA A 40 -30.95 8.76 -10.01
C ALA A 40 -31.73 7.96 -11.08
N ARG A 41 -32.80 8.52 -11.67
CA ARG A 41 -33.62 7.86 -12.71
C ARG A 41 -33.50 8.50 -14.10
N SER A 42 -32.74 9.58 -14.21
CA SER A 42 -32.58 10.36 -15.44
C SER A 42 -31.13 10.80 -15.64
N ALA A 43 -30.19 9.90 -15.44
CA ALA A 43 -28.84 10.02 -16.00
C ALA A 43 -28.66 8.87 -16.99
N SER A 44 -29.49 8.85 -18.04
CA SER A 44 -29.15 8.08 -19.24
C SER A 44 -27.88 8.72 -19.80
N LEU A 45 -26.73 8.20 -19.38
CA LEU A 45 -25.49 8.37 -20.11
C LEU A 45 -25.83 8.09 -21.57
N PRO A 46 -25.44 8.95 -22.52
CA PRO A 46 -25.66 8.65 -23.93
C PRO A 46 -25.18 7.23 -24.20
N CYS A 47 -26.06 6.41 -24.79
CA CYS A 47 -26.02 4.94 -24.84
C CYS A 47 -24.84 4.35 -25.65
N ARG A 48 -23.73 5.07 -25.80
CA ARG A 48 -22.57 4.68 -26.62
C ARG A 48 -21.49 3.95 -25.82
N PHE A 49 -21.31 4.25 -24.53
CA PHE A 49 -20.18 3.73 -23.71
C PHE A 49 -20.56 2.83 -22.55
N HIS A 50 -21.85 2.49 -22.44
CA HIS A 50 -22.38 1.76 -21.31
C HIS A 50 -21.61 0.47 -20.96
N PRO A 51 -21.13 -0.36 -21.91
CA PRO A 51 -20.39 -1.56 -21.51
C PRO A 51 -18.96 -1.29 -21.01
N LEU A 52 -18.18 -0.44 -21.69
CA LEU A 52 -16.76 -0.23 -21.36
C LEU A 52 -16.55 0.66 -20.13
N VAL A 53 -17.35 1.71 -19.97
CA VAL A 53 -17.26 2.57 -18.79
C VAL A 53 -17.75 1.82 -17.56
N LEU A 54 -18.83 1.05 -17.66
CA LEU A 54 -19.27 0.22 -16.52
C LEU A 54 -18.26 -0.86 -16.16
N GLN A 55 -17.66 -1.54 -17.16
CA GLN A 55 -16.61 -2.52 -16.88
C GLN A 55 -15.42 -1.88 -16.15
N LEU A 56 -14.98 -0.69 -16.58
CA LEU A 56 -13.92 0.05 -15.90
C LEU A 56 -14.34 0.44 -14.47
N ASP A 57 -15.55 0.94 -14.28
CA ASP A 57 -16.08 1.33 -12.96
C ASP A 57 -16.18 0.11 -12.02
N ASP A 58 -16.64 -1.04 -12.52
CA ASP A 58 -16.70 -2.31 -11.78
C ASP A 58 -15.28 -2.79 -11.40
N ASP A 59 -14.34 -2.80 -12.35
CA ASP A 59 -12.95 -3.18 -12.10
C ASP A 59 -12.27 -2.25 -11.07
N VAL A 60 -12.60 -0.97 -11.11
CA VAL A 60 -12.11 0.04 -10.16
C VAL A 60 -12.75 -0.15 -8.77
N ALA A 61 -14.03 -0.47 -8.70
CA ALA A 61 -14.72 -0.77 -7.45
C ALA A 61 -14.13 -2.02 -6.78
N ASP A 62 -13.90 -3.07 -7.56
CA ASP A 62 -13.23 -4.30 -7.12
C ASP A 62 -11.82 -4.00 -6.61
N LEU A 63 -11.03 -3.20 -7.36
CA LEU A 63 -9.69 -2.79 -6.93
C LEU A 63 -9.72 -2.09 -5.55
N ARG A 64 -10.67 -1.18 -5.33
CA ARG A 64 -10.82 -0.49 -4.05
C ARG A 64 -11.21 -1.43 -2.92
N ALA A 65 -12.10 -2.39 -3.18
CA ALA A 65 -12.46 -3.41 -2.20
C ALA A 65 -11.25 -4.27 -1.80
N LEU A 66 -10.43 -4.67 -2.77
CA LEU A 66 -9.17 -5.39 -2.53
C LEU A 66 -8.18 -4.57 -1.71
N VAL A 67 -8.00 -3.29 -2.03
CA VAL A 67 -7.14 -2.38 -1.25
C VAL A 67 -7.64 -2.27 0.20
N GLY A 68 -8.95 -2.16 0.41
CA GLY A 68 -9.56 -2.18 1.75
C GLY A 68 -9.23 -3.47 2.52
N ARG A 69 -9.36 -4.64 1.87
CA ARG A 69 -8.96 -5.94 2.46
C ARG A 69 -7.48 -6.00 2.79
N LEU A 70 -6.61 -5.52 1.90
CA LEU A 70 -5.16 -5.49 2.12
C LEU A 70 -4.82 -4.66 3.36
N LEU A 71 -5.38 -3.45 3.49
CA LEU A 71 -5.15 -2.59 4.65
C LEU A 71 -5.67 -3.21 5.96
N ALA A 72 -6.81 -3.92 5.92
CA ALA A 72 -7.31 -4.66 7.08
C ALA A 72 -6.38 -5.83 7.45
N SER A 73 -5.88 -6.58 6.47
CA SER A 73 -4.98 -7.73 6.68
C SER A 73 -3.62 -7.35 7.27
N GLN A 74 -3.09 -6.16 6.94
CA GLN A 74 -1.84 -5.64 7.50
C GLN A 74 -1.91 -5.51 9.03
N SER A 75 -3.10 -5.25 9.57
CA SER A 75 -3.32 -5.10 11.01
C SER A 75 -3.26 -6.43 11.78
N GLN A 76 -3.44 -7.57 11.10
CA GLN A 76 -3.54 -8.90 11.71
C GLN A 76 -2.23 -9.69 11.72
N SER A 77 -1.10 -9.09 11.29
CA SER A 77 0.27 -9.63 11.41
C SER A 77 0.55 -10.99 10.73
N GLN A 78 -0.29 -11.41 9.78
CA GLN A 78 -0.07 -12.65 9.01
C GLN A 78 0.62 -12.36 7.67
N ALA A 79 1.93 -12.59 7.59
CA ALA A 79 2.75 -12.33 6.40
C ALA A 79 2.28 -13.08 5.12
N SER A 80 1.77 -14.30 5.26
CA SER A 80 1.26 -15.07 4.12
C SER A 80 -0.04 -14.48 3.55
N ALA A 81 -0.95 -14.00 4.42
CA ALA A 81 -2.19 -13.38 4.01
C ALA A 81 -1.94 -12.01 3.34
N THR A 82 -1.03 -11.21 3.89
CA THR A 82 -0.65 -9.93 3.29
C THR A 82 0.06 -10.12 1.96
N ALA A 83 0.94 -11.12 1.81
CA ALA A 83 1.57 -11.46 0.53
C ALA A 83 0.52 -11.79 -0.54
N LYS A 84 -0.45 -12.65 -0.24
CA LYS A 84 -1.55 -12.98 -1.17
C LYS A 84 -2.40 -11.78 -1.52
N ALA A 85 -2.73 -10.94 -0.54
CA ALA A 85 -3.53 -9.74 -0.79
C ALA A 85 -2.77 -8.71 -1.66
N VAL A 86 -1.45 -8.58 -1.49
CA VAL A 86 -0.62 -7.72 -2.34
C VAL A 86 -0.64 -8.21 -3.79
N THR A 87 -0.45 -9.51 -4.03
CA THR A 87 -0.46 -10.05 -5.40
C THR A 87 -1.85 -10.01 -6.04
N GLU A 88 -2.92 -10.17 -5.25
CA GLU A 88 -4.30 -10.01 -5.70
C GLU A 88 -4.60 -8.56 -6.14
N VAL A 89 -4.16 -7.57 -5.35
CA VAL A 89 -4.29 -6.14 -5.70
C VAL A 89 -3.51 -5.82 -6.96
N GLU A 90 -2.27 -6.30 -7.08
CA GLU A 90 -1.43 -6.07 -8.27
C GLU A 90 -2.04 -6.69 -9.54
N ALA A 91 -2.65 -7.87 -9.42
CA ALA A 91 -3.36 -8.49 -10.55
C ALA A 91 -4.60 -7.70 -10.98
N GLN A 92 -5.40 -7.19 -10.04
CA GLN A 92 -6.57 -6.34 -10.35
C GLN A 92 -6.13 -4.97 -10.88
N LEU A 93 -5.00 -4.43 -10.40
CA LEU A 93 -4.40 -3.21 -10.94
C LEU A 93 -4.13 -3.35 -12.44
N GLY A 94 -3.54 -4.49 -12.83
CA GLY A 94 -3.36 -4.83 -14.24
C GLY A 94 -4.67 -4.89 -15.03
N ARG A 95 -5.75 -5.45 -14.45
CA ARG A 95 -7.08 -5.50 -15.10
C ARG A 95 -7.65 -4.11 -15.34
N VAL A 96 -7.60 -3.21 -14.34
CA VAL A 96 -8.05 -1.83 -14.49
C VAL A 96 -7.30 -1.12 -15.62
N LEU A 97 -5.98 -1.32 -15.73
CA LEU A 97 -5.18 -0.71 -16.80
C LEU A 97 -5.51 -1.29 -18.18
N VAL A 98 -5.89 -2.57 -18.27
CA VAL A 98 -6.39 -3.18 -19.52
C VAL A 98 -7.75 -2.57 -19.89
N SER A 99 -8.73 -2.54 -18.98
CA SER A 99 -10.05 -1.95 -19.23
C SER A 99 -9.94 -0.46 -19.59
N LEU A 100 -9.03 0.28 -18.96
CA LEU A 100 -8.72 1.66 -19.31
C LEU A 100 -8.14 1.77 -20.73
N SER A 101 -7.19 0.90 -21.08
CA SER A 101 -6.64 0.85 -22.43
C SER A 101 -7.73 0.54 -23.47
N GLU A 102 -8.61 -0.43 -23.21
CA GLU A 102 -9.75 -0.74 -24.09
C GLU A 102 -10.67 0.46 -24.29
N LEU A 103 -10.98 1.19 -23.21
CA LEU A 103 -11.75 2.43 -23.28
C LEU A 103 -11.05 3.48 -24.15
N LEU A 104 -9.74 3.71 -23.98
CA LEU A 104 -8.99 4.73 -24.72
C LEU A 104 -8.82 4.40 -26.22
N HIS A 105 -8.73 3.13 -26.58
CA HIS A 105 -8.63 2.70 -27.99
C HIS A 105 -9.99 2.63 -28.69
N HIS A 106 -11.09 2.73 -27.95
CA HIS A 106 -12.43 2.69 -28.54
C HIS A 106 -12.72 3.99 -29.31
N PRO A 107 -13.09 3.92 -30.62
CA PRO A 107 -13.21 5.11 -31.48
C PRO A 107 -14.24 6.10 -30.96
N GLN A 108 -15.32 5.60 -30.35
CA GLN A 108 -16.33 6.48 -29.78
C GLN A 108 -15.75 7.29 -28.59
N ALA A 109 -14.79 6.76 -27.83
CA ALA A 109 -14.26 7.44 -26.63
C ALA A 109 -13.21 8.50 -26.98
N GLN A 110 -12.61 8.38 -28.18
CA GLN A 110 -11.58 9.29 -28.66
C GLN A 110 -12.12 10.67 -29.02
N ASP A 111 -13.28 10.78 -29.69
CA ASP A 111 -13.84 12.08 -30.08
C ASP A 111 -14.20 12.98 -28.87
N PRO A 112 -14.83 12.46 -27.79
CA PRO A 112 -15.05 13.20 -26.56
C PRO A 112 -13.74 13.64 -25.88
N LEU A 113 -12.72 12.77 -25.84
CA LEU A 113 -11.42 13.08 -25.24
C LEU A 113 -10.62 14.09 -26.09
N ARG A 114 -10.69 14.01 -27.42
CA ARG A 114 -10.09 15.01 -28.35
C ARG A 114 -10.61 16.42 -28.10
N ARG A 115 -11.89 16.54 -27.73
CA ARG A 115 -12.52 17.84 -27.40
C ARG A 115 -11.99 18.45 -26.10
N LEU A 116 -11.33 17.68 -25.23
CA LEU A 116 -10.61 18.23 -24.08
C LEU A 116 -9.40 19.06 -24.52
N GLY A 117 -8.79 18.68 -25.65
CA GLY A 117 -7.60 19.33 -26.22
C GLY A 117 -6.46 19.52 -25.21
N PRO A 118 -5.48 20.38 -25.56
CA PRO A 118 -4.49 20.88 -24.61
C PRO A 118 -5.19 21.77 -23.58
N SER A 119 -5.47 21.20 -22.41
CA SER A 119 -6.12 21.87 -21.29
C SER A 119 -5.37 21.56 -20.00
N PRO A 120 -5.49 22.40 -18.94
CA PRO A 120 -4.85 22.10 -17.65
C PRO A 120 -5.36 20.79 -17.03
N PHE A 121 -6.58 20.37 -17.40
CA PHE A 121 -7.11 19.04 -17.06
C PHE A 121 -6.29 17.93 -17.73
N ALA A 122 -6.09 18.04 -19.04
CA ALA A 122 -5.35 17.08 -19.85
C ALA A 122 -3.88 16.99 -19.47
N GLU A 123 -3.20 18.13 -19.30
CA GLU A 123 -1.80 18.21 -18.86
C GLU A 123 -1.62 17.51 -17.52
N ARG A 124 -2.50 17.79 -16.56
CA ARG A 124 -2.44 17.14 -15.26
C ARG A 124 -2.65 15.62 -15.37
N LEU A 125 -3.61 15.17 -16.16
CA LEU A 125 -3.87 13.73 -16.31
C LEU A 125 -2.63 13.01 -16.87
N LEU A 126 -1.98 13.63 -17.86
CA LEU A 126 -0.74 13.13 -18.45
C LEU A 126 0.43 13.12 -17.46
N ASP A 127 0.54 14.14 -16.61
CA ASP A 127 1.51 14.22 -15.52
C ASP A 127 1.25 13.17 -14.44
N ASP A 128 -0.02 12.91 -14.12
CA ASP A 128 -0.42 11.91 -13.12
C ASP A 128 -0.02 10.50 -13.61
N PHE A 129 -0.23 10.15 -14.89
CA PHE A 129 0.27 8.88 -15.46
C PHE A 129 1.80 8.81 -15.58
N LEU A 130 2.47 9.93 -15.89
CA LEU A 130 3.93 9.97 -15.94
C LEU A 130 4.52 9.70 -14.55
N ARG A 131 4.03 10.40 -13.54
CA ARG A 131 4.44 10.19 -12.15
C ARG A 131 4.20 8.76 -11.72
N LEU A 132 3.04 8.18 -12.03
CA LEU A 132 2.77 6.77 -11.71
C LEU A 132 3.76 5.83 -12.39
N ALA A 133 4.13 6.07 -13.65
CA ALA A 133 5.14 5.28 -14.33
C ALA A 133 6.52 5.42 -13.66
N ASP A 134 6.94 6.63 -13.27
CA ASP A 134 8.21 6.89 -12.59
C ASP A 134 8.27 6.22 -11.20
N GLU A 135 7.16 6.27 -10.45
CA GLU A 135 7.04 5.58 -9.15
C GLU A 135 7.10 4.06 -9.33
N HIS A 136 6.45 3.50 -10.36
CA HIS A 136 6.56 2.08 -10.70
C HIS A 136 7.97 1.68 -11.16
N GLY A 137 8.68 2.57 -11.86
CA GLY A 137 10.09 2.39 -12.20
C GLY A 137 10.95 2.30 -10.94
N SER A 138 10.83 3.28 -10.04
CA SER A 138 11.53 3.33 -8.76
C SER A 138 11.19 2.13 -7.86
N PHE A 139 9.92 1.69 -7.88
CA PHE A 139 9.46 0.50 -7.17
C PHE A 139 10.14 -0.76 -7.69
N ARG A 140 10.23 -0.94 -9.01
CA ARG A 140 10.89 -2.10 -9.63
C ARG A 140 12.38 -2.16 -9.29
N ASP A 141 13.08 -1.03 -9.30
CA ASP A 141 14.47 -0.98 -8.88
C ASP A 141 14.65 -1.40 -7.42
N ALA A 142 13.72 -0.98 -6.55
CA ALA A 142 13.68 -1.41 -5.15
C ALA A 142 13.35 -2.90 -4.99
N LEU A 143 12.48 -3.46 -5.83
CA LEU A 143 12.15 -4.90 -5.83
C LEU A 143 13.37 -5.75 -6.19
N VAL A 144 14.12 -5.38 -7.23
CA VAL A 144 15.35 -6.10 -7.62
C VAL A 144 16.36 -6.11 -6.47
N ALA A 145 16.53 -4.98 -5.78
CA ALA A 145 17.38 -4.91 -4.59
C ALA A 145 16.87 -5.81 -3.45
N LEU A 146 15.55 -5.81 -3.19
CA LEU A 146 14.94 -6.65 -2.17
C LEU A 146 15.05 -8.14 -2.49
N ALA A 147 14.93 -8.54 -3.76
CA ALA A 147 15.07 -9.92 -4.21
C ALA A 147 16.46 -10.48 -3.88
N GLY A 148 17.51 -9.72 -4.19
CA GLY A 148 18.90 -10.10 -3.87
C GLY A 148 19.13 -10.23 -2.36
N LEU A 149 18.62 -9.27 -1.57
CA LEU A 149 18.74 -9.28 -0.12
C LEU A 149 17.91 -10.39 0.55
N GLN A 150 16.74 -10.72 -0.01
CA GLN A 150 15.91 -11.83 0.45
C GLN A 150 16.63 -13.16 0.20
N ALA A 151 17.23 -13.33 -0.98
CA ALA A 151 18.00 -14.53 -1.31
C ALA A 151 19.22 -14.69 -0.41
N GLU A 152 19.94 -13.60 -0.11
CA GLU A 152 21.06 -13.59 0.83
C GLU A 152 20.62 -13.97 2.25
N ALA A 153 19.53 -13.36 2.75
CA ALA A 153 18.98 -13.67 4.06
C ALA A 153 18.53 -15.15 4.14
N HIS A 154 17.90 -15.65 3.09
CA HIS A 154 17.46 -17.04 3.00
C HIS A 154 18.65 -18.02 2.97
N ALA A 155 19.71 -17.70 2.22
CA ALA A 155 20.93 -18.51 2.19
C ALA A 155 21.66 -18.52 3.54
N ALA A 156 21.80 -17.35 4.20
CA ALA A 156 22.40 -17.25 5.53
C ALA A 156 21.59 -18.04 6.58
N LEU A 157 20.26 -18.05 6.45
CA LEU A 157 19.36 -18.84 7.29
C LEU A 157 19.56 -20.35 7.12
N ARG A 158 19.77 -20.80 5.88
CA ARG A 158 20.04 -22.22 5.56
C ARG A 158 21.41 -22.67 6.05
N ARG A 159 22.42 -21.80 5.96
CA ARG A 159 23.81 -22.07 6.36
C ARG A 159 24.08 -21.84 7.85
N GLU A 160 23.09 -21.33 8.58
CA GLU A 160 23.24 -21.01 10.01
C GLU A 160 24.36 -20.00 10.26
N GLU A 161 24.45 -18.97 9.41
CA GLU A 161 25.44 -17.90 9.51
C GLU A 161 24.80 -16.65 10.15
N PRO A 162 24.75 -16.54 11.50
CA PRO A 162 24.01 -15.50 12.20
C PRO A 162 24.46 -14.07 11.87
N ALA A 163 25.77 -13.85 11.79
CA ALA A 163 26.33 -12.53 11.48
C ALA A 163 25.88 -12.02 10.10
N ARG A 164 25.85 -12.93 9.10
CA ARG A 164 25.38 -12.64 7.74
C ARG A 164 23.87 -12.48 7.66
N LEU A 165 23.12 -13.30 8.41
CA LEU A 165 21.68 -13.12 8.53
C LEU A 165 21.33 -11.77 9.15
N ALA A 166 22.04 -11.35 10.19
CA ALA A 166 21.87 -10.05 10.83
C ALA A 166 22.24 -8.89 9.89
N SER A 167 23.30 -9.00 9.09
CA SER A 167 23.62 -7.98 8.08
C SER A 167 22.58 -7.90 6.97
N ALA A 168 22.14 -9.05 6.42
CA ALA A 168 21.11 -9.13 5.39
C ALA A 168 19.77 -8.59 5.90
N ALA A 169 19.37 -8.93 7.14
CA ALA A 169 18.17 -8.38 7.77
C ALA A 169 18.24 -6.86 8.00
N ARG A 170 19.42 -6.30 8.33
CA ARG A 170 19.61 -4.84 8.38
C ARG A 170 19.50 -4.23 6.98
N ALA A 171 20.07 -4.86 5.96
CA ALA A 171 19.99 -4.40 4.58
C ALA A 171 18.55 -4.43 4.05
N LEU A 172 17.80 -5.52 4.27
CA LEU A 172 16.36 -5.63 3.95
C LEU A 172 15.56 -4.46 4.55
N ARG A 173 15.76 -4.18 5.85
CA ARG A 173 15.09 -3.04 6.52
C ARG A 173 15.49 -1.68 5.96
N ARG A 174 16.73 -1.52 5.48
CA ARG A 174 17.17 -0.25 4.88
C ARG A 174 16.55 -0.07 3.51
N SER A 175 16.64 -1.10 2.65
CA SER A 175 16.05 -1.09 1.31
C SER A 175 14.52 -0.91 1.36
N ALA A 176 13.85 -1.54 2.33
CA ALA A 176 12.40 -1.39 2.50
C ALA A 176 11.93 0.02 2.92
N ARG A 177 12.83 0.92 3.38
CA ARG A 177 12.45 2.29 3.80
C ARG A 177 12.20 3.22 2.63
N ASP A 178 12.67 2.88 1.44
CA ASP A 178 12.43 3.68 0.24
C ASP A 178 11.01 3.45 -0.29
N LEU A 179 10.47 2.24 -0.13
CA LEU A 179 9.12 1.88 -0.55
C LEU A 179 7.98 2.76 0.02
N PRO A 180 7.94 3.12 1.32
CA PRO A 180 6.96 4.06 1.84
C PRO A 180 7.03 5.46 1.22
N ARG A 181 8.21 5.91 0.77
CA ARG A 181 8.38 7.20 0.10
C ARG A 181 7.74 7.15 -1.29
N VAL A 182 8.06 6.11 -2.06
CA VAL A 182 7.43 5.83 -3.37
C VAL A 182 5.91 5.70 -3.21
N ALA A 183 5.46 4.98 -2.17
CA ALA A 183 4.04 4.86 -1.83
C ALA A 183 3.39 6.21 -1.50
N SER A 184 4.08 7.09 -0.76
CA SER A 184 3.55 8.42 -0.43
C SER A 184 3.41 9.31 -1.66
N SER A 185 4.33 9.21 -2.61
CA SER A 185 4.27 9.92 -3.89
C SER A 185 3.10 9.42 -4.75
N ALA A 186 2.93 8.10 -4.85
CA ALA A 186 1.76 7.50 -5.52
C ALA A 186 0.43 7.93 -4.84
N ARG A 187 0.36 7.97 -3.50
CA ARG A 187 -0.84 8.49 -2.79
C ARG A 187 -1.11 9.95 -3.09
N ALA A 188 -0.08 10.78 -3.30
CA ALA A 188 -0.26 12.19 -3.60
C ALA A 188 -1.02 12.40 -4.93
N VAL A 189 -0.83 11.50 -5.89
CA VAL A 189 -1.62 11.47 -7.15
C VAL A 189 -3.10 11.20 -6.84
N ALA A 190 -3.40 10.20 -6.02
CA ALA A 190 -4.78 9.85 -5.62
C ALA A 190 -5.46 10.91 -4.75
N ALA A 191 -4.71 11.60 -3.88
CA ALA A 191 -5.24 12.56 -2.93
C ALA A 191 -5.58 13.92 -3.55
N LYS A 192 -5.02 14.22 -4.74
CA LYS A 192 -5.22 15.50 -5.40
C LYS A 192 -6.65 15.57 -5.94
N PRO A 193 -7.44 16.62 -5.58
CA PRO A 193 -8.85 16.71 -5.96
C PRO A 193 -8.99 16.60 -7.48
N PRO A 194 -10.05 15.97 -8.04
CA PRO A 194 -10.17 15.79 -9.48
C PRO A 194 -10.10 17.15 -10.20
N PRO A 195 -9.37 17.26 -11.32
CA PRO A 195 -9.29 18.52 -12.05
C PRO A 195 -10.67 18.90 -12.56
N ALA A 196 -11.03 20.19 -12.43
CA ALA A 196 -12.31 20.67 -12.94
C ALA A 196 -12.34 20.50 -14.47
N PRO A 197 -13.35 19.80 -15.02
CA PRO A 197 -13.48 19.69 -16.46
C PRO A 197 -13.79 21.08 -17.07
N PRO A 198 -13.38 21.35 -18.32
CA PRO A 198 -13.80 22.53 -19.07
C PRO A 198 -15.31 22.79 -18.97
N ALA A 199 -15.70 24.04 -18.69
CA ALA A 199 -17.08 24.42 -18.34
C ALA A 199 -18.16 24.13 -19.40
N ASN A 200 -17.76 23.80 -20.64
CA ASN A 200 -18.67 23.56 -21.78
C ASN A 200 -18.56 22.14 -22.37
N LEU A 201 -18.04 21.17 -21.61
CA LEU A 201 -17.98 19.79 -22.09
C LEU A 201 -19.37 19.16 -22.16
N PRO A 202 -19.69 18.44 -23.26
CA PRO A 202 -20.88 17.63 -23.31
C PRO A 202 -20.80 16.50 -22.26
N ALA A 203 -21.97 16.03 -21.81
CA ALA A 203 -22.07 15.12 -20.67
C ALA A 203 -21.36 13.77 -20.89
N ASP A 204 -21.29 13.28 -22.13
CA ASP A 204 -20.50 12.11 -22.51
C ASP A 204 -19.00 12.30 -22.28
N ALA A 205 -18.45 13.42 -22.74
CA ALA A 205 -17.04 13.73 -22.57
C ALA A 205 -16.67 13.93 -21.10
N ALA A 206 -17.55 14.58 -20.33
CA ALA A 206 -17.38 14.73 -18.89
C ALA A 206 -17.39 13.38 -18.15
N ALA A 207 -18.28 12.46 -18.53
CA ALA A 207 -18.35 11.14 -17.92
C ALA A 207 -17.10 10.29 -18.20
N ILE A 208 -16.61 10.27 -19.45
CA ILE A 208 -15.39 9.55 -19.82
C ILE A 208 -14.17 10.15 -19.10
N ALA A 209 -14.06 11.49 -19.10
CA ALA A 209 -12.99 12.17 -18.40
C ALA A 209 -12.99 11.85 -16.89
N ALA A 210 -14.18 11.80 -16.27
CA ALA A 210 -14.33 11.42 -14.87
C ALA A 210 -13.92 9.95 -14.63
N ALA A 211 -14.35 9.01 -15.48
CA ALA A 211 -13.97 7.60 -15.37
C ALA A 211 -12.47 7.39 -15.50
N VAL A 212 -11.81 8.07 -16.44
CA VAL A 212 -10.34 8.00 -16.61
C VAL A 212 -9.60 8.57 -15.39
N VAL A 213 -10.06 9.70 -14.84
CA VAL A 213 -9.49 10.28 -13.61
C VAL A 213 -9.72 9.37 -12.41
N ASP A 214 -10.90 8.77 -12.29
CA ASP A 214 -11.24 7.86 -11.21
C ASP A 214 -10.38 6.60 -11.24
N ALA A 215 -10.19 6.02 -12.43
CA ALA A 215 -9.28 4.91 -12.67
C ALA A 215 -7.83 5.28 -12.31
N ALA A 216 -7.34 6.46 -12.73
CA ALA A 216 -6.00 6.92 -12.38
C ALA A 216 -5.80 7.05 -10.85
N ALA A 217 -6.80 7.61 -10.15
CA ALA A 217 -6.77 7.73 -8.68
C ALA A 217 -6.83 6.36 -7.98
N ALA A 218 -7.62 5.41 -8.51
CA ALA A 218 -7.69 4.04 -8.00
C ALA A 218 -6.37 3.30 -8.19
N VAL A 219 -5.78 3.37 -9.39
CA VAL A 219 -4.45 2.82 -9.73
C VAL A 219 -3.38 3.39 -8.81
N ALA A 220 -3.39 4.70 -8.57
CA ALA A 220 -2.47 5.38 -7.68
C ALA A 220 -2.57 4.90 -6.22
N SER A 221 -3.80 4.80 -5.70
CA SER A 221 -4.08 4.30 -4.34
C SER A 221 -3.66 2.82 -4.18
N ALA A 222 -3.98 1.99 -5.17
CA ALA A 222 -3.62 0.58 -5.17
C ALA A 222 -2.10 0.36 -5.26
N SER A 223 -1.41 1.08 -6.14
CA SER A 223 0.05 1.06 -6.26
C SER A 223 0.70 1.40 -4.91
N ALA A 224 0.24 2.46 -4.25
CA ALA A 224 0.74 2.82 -2.93
C ALA A 224 0.49 1.75 -1.85
N ALA A 225 -0.66 1.06 -1.91
CA ALA A 225 -0.99 -0.02 -1.00
C ALA A 225 -0.09 -1.24 -1.22
N VAL A 226 0.18 -1.60 -2.48
CA VAL A 226 1.14 -2.65 -2.88
C VAL A 226 2.54 -2.31 -2.37
N PHE A 227 3.04 -1.10 -2.65
CA PHE A 227 4.39 -0.67 -2.25
C PHE A 227 4.55 -0.71 -0.73
N SER A 228 3.54 -0.24 0.01
CA SER A 228 3.53 -0.30 1.48
C SER A 228 3.41 -1.74 2.00
N GLY A 229 2.63 -2.59 1.32
CA GLY A 229 2.49 -4.00 1.65
C GLY A 229 3.79 -4.77 1.49
N VAL A 230 4.52 -4.57 0.39
CA VAL A 230 5.86 -5.15 0.17
C VAL A 230 6.86 -4.65 1.21
N SER A 231 6.81 -3.34 1.55
CA SER A 231 7.63 -2.79 2.63
C SER A 231 7.36 -3.49 3.97
N ALA A 232 6.09 -3.66 4.34
CA ALA A 232 5.68 -4.34 5.56
C ALA A 232 6.12 -5.81 5.59
N LEU A 233 6.00 -6.53 4.47
CA LEU A 233 6.48 -7.90 4.31
C LEU A 233 8.00 -7.99 4.48
N SER A 234 8.75 -7.06 3.88
CA SER A 234 10.21 -7.01 4.00
C SER A 234 10.66 -6.74 5.44
N VAL A 235 10.00 -5.79 6.11
CA VAL A 235 10.25 -5.49 7.53
C VAL A 235 9.93 -6.69 8.42
N ALA A 236 8.80 -7.38 8.18
CA ALA A 236 8.40 -8.57 8.92
C ALA A 236 9.35 -9.76 8.70
N ALA A 237 9.86 -9.95 7.47
CA ALA A 237 10.85 -10.97 7.18
C ALA A 237 12.19 -10.67 7.87
N ALA A 238 12.60 -9.39 7.89
CA ALA A 238 13.84 -8.97 8.52
C ALA A 238 13.84 -9.04 10.06
N THR A 239 12.69 -9.05 10.72
CA THR A 239 12.61 -9.20 12.19
C THR A 239 12.59 -10.65 12.64
N ALA A 240 12.38 -11.61 11.73
CA ALA A 240 12.02 -12.99 12.06
C ALA A 240 13.08 -13.81 12.83
N ARG A 241 14.35 -13.38 12.87
CA ARG A 241 15.46 -14.03 13.60
C ARG A 241 16.27 -13.10 14.48
N VAL A 242 16.15 -11.79 14.27
CA VAL A 242 16.97 -10.78 14.96
C VAL A 242 16.52 -10.58 16.42
N GLU A 243 15.30 -10.98 16.79
CA GLU A 243 14.82 -10.92 18.17
C GLU A 243 15.57 -11.89 19.12
N VAL A 244 16.20 -12.95 18.61
CA VAL A 244 16.92 -13.95 19.42
C VAL A 244 18.36 -13.51 19.71
N GLU A 245 19.09 -13.00 18.70
CA GLU A 245 20.47 -12.53 18.87
C GLU A 245 20.61 -11.13 19.47
N ALA A 246 19.54 -10.34 19.54
CA ALA A 246 19.54 -9.08 20.28
C ALA A 246 19.73 -9.26 21.80
N THR A 247 19.89 -10.49 22.30
CA THR A 247 20.34 -10.79 23.66
C THR A 247 21.84 -10.58 23.87
N THR A 248 22.63 -10.28 22.83
CA THR A 248 23.97 -9.72 22.98
C THR A 248 23.93 -8.22 22.62
N PRO A 249 23.84 -7.31 23.60
CA PRO A 249 23.76 -5.89 23.31
C PRO A 249 25.04 -5.41 22.62
N CYS A 250 24.87 -4.80 21.43
CA CYS A 250 25.94 -4.18 20.64
C CYS A 250 26.63 -2.96 21.32
N TRP A 251 26.32 -2.67 22.58
CA TRP A 251 26.98 -1.63 23.38
C TRP A 251 28.16 -2.14 24.22
N MET A 252 28.50 -3.43 24.14
CA MET A 252 29.69 -4.02 24.79
C MET A 252 30.80 -4.40 23.81
N LEU A 253 30.96 -3.67 22.72
CA LEU A 253 32.19 -3.71 21.93
C LEU A 253 32.81 -2.31 21.90
N SER A 254 33.45 -1.95 23.01
CA SER A 254 34.61 -1.04 23.05
C SER A 254 35.28 -1.09 24.42
N PRO A 255 36.56 -1.49 24.48
CA PRO A 255 37.51 -0.86 25.38
C PRO A 255 38.47 -0.02 24.54
N ALA A 256 38.40 1.29 24.72
CA ALA A 256 39.47 2.20 24.37
C ALA A 256 40.79 1.71 24.99
N ARG A 257 41.88 1.73 24.22
CA ARG A 257 43.23 1.85 24.78
C ARG A 257 43.77 3.22 24.43
N PHE A 258 43.84 4.08 25.44
CA PHE A 258 44.88 5.12 25.58
C PHE A 258 46.24 4.40 25.72
N SER A 259 47.43 4.93 25.43
CA SER A 259 47.95 6.28 25.23
C SER A 259 49.34 6.17 24.56
N SER A 260 49.76 7.15 23.78
CA SER A 260 51.01 7.90 24.05
C SER A 260 51.14 9.07 23.08
N ALA A 261 51.20 10.28 23.64
CA ALA A 261 51.67 11.48 22.96
C ALA A 261 53.20 11.45 22.82
N PRO A 262 53.81 12.38 22.06
CA PRO A 262 54.20 13.64 22.72
C PRO A 262 54.01 14.94 21.90
N SER A 263 53.69 15.99 22.66
CA SER A 263 54.26 17.36 22.66
C SER A 263 54.42 18.17 21.35
N SER A 264 53.68 19.29 21.23
CA SER A 264 54.21 20.65 21.53
C SER A 264 53.30 21.81 21.04
N ALA A 265 53.39 22.91 21.79
CA ALA A 265 53.07 24.33 21.45
C ALA A 265 51.60 24.83 21.45
N THR A 266 51.31 25.62 22.48
CA THR A 266 50.19 26.58 22.70
C THR A 266 50.52 27.96 22.07
N PRO A 267 49.74 29.05 22.29
CA PRO A 267 48.27 29.25 22.23
C PRO A 267 47.88 30.53 21.45
N ARG A 268 46.57 30.81 21.25
CA ARG A 268 46.00 32.16 21.49
C ARG A 268 44.46 32.19 21.50
N HIS A 269 43.95 33.00 22.43
CA HIS A 269 42.57 33.30 22.82
C HIS A 269 41.69 33.91 21.71
N VAL A 270 40.36 33.74 21.79
CA VAL A 270 39.37 34.83 22.07
C VAL A 270 38.02 34.21 22.44
N VAL A 271 37.47 34.68 23.57
CA VAL A 271 36.11 34.48 24.06
C VAL A 271 35.26 35.65 23.57
N VAL A 272 34.09 35.40 22.97
CA VAL A 272 32.95 36.32 23.04
C VAL A 272 31.66 35.53 23.16
N THR A 273 30.96 35.77 24.26
CA THR A 273 29.62 35.32 24.62
C THR A 273 28.56 36.31 24.09
N THR A 274 27.42 35.82 23.60
CA THR A 274 26.11 36.44 23.92
C THR A 274 25.00 35.38 23.94
N ARG A 275 24.26 35.39 25.03
CA ARG A 275 23.08 34.61 25.40
C ARG A 275 21.87 35.54 25.32
N THR A 276 20.74 35.07 24.78
CA THR A 276 19.34 35.29 25.28
C THR A 276 18.43 34.26 24.56
N SER A 277 18.04 33.14 25.15
CA SER A 277 16.88 32.89 26.04
C SER A 277 15.50 33.34 25.53
N SER A 278 14.69 32.37 25.09
CA SER A 278 13.26 32.31 25.41
C SER A 278 12.75 30.86 25.33
N SER A 279 12.06 30.48 26.40
CA SER A 279 11.62 29.15 26.84
C SER A 279 10.43 28.56 26.10
N SER A 280 10.41 27.24 25.93
CA SER A 280 9.24 26.39 26.17
C SER A 280 9.67 24.92 26.24
N SER A 281 9.59 24.37 27.43
CA SER A 281 9.97 23.00 27.77
C SER A 281 8.88 22.00 27.39
N SER A 282 9.22 20.99 26.58
CA SER A 282 8.52 19.70 26.56
C SER A 282 9.57 18.60 26.39
N MET A 283 9.80 17.83 27.46
CA MET A 283 10.86 16.83 27.58
C MET A 283 10.65 15.62 26.66
N PRO A 284 11.71 15.07 26.02
CA PRO A 284 11.67 13.73 25.44
C PRO A 284 11.86 12.71 26.58
N ARG A 285 10.76 12.23 27.17
CA ARG A 285 10.83 11.24 28.26
C ARG A 285 10.96 9.81 27.73
N ILE A 286 12.19 9.31 27.79
CA ILE A 286 12.57 8.02 28.40
C ILE A 286 11.81 6.78 27.87
N TRP A 287 12.13 6.34 26.65
CA TRP A 287 11.71 5.01 26.15
C TRP A 287 12.58 3.86 26.69
N TRP A 288 13.84 4.12 27.03
CA TRP A 288 14.80 3.09 27.43
C TRP A 288 14.50 2.46 28.81
N VAL A 289 13.86 3.20 29.73
CA VAL A 289 13.49 2.65 31.06
C VAL A 289 12.35 1.63 30.92
N ALA A 290 11.37 1.88 30.05
CA ALA A 290 10.32 0.91 29.78
C ALA A 290 10.90 -0.38 29.15
N ASP A 291 11.90 -0.24 28.29
CA ASP A 291 12.56 -1.38 27.66
C ASP A 291 13.50 -2.13 28.62
N LEU A 292 14.19 -1.42 29.52
CA LEU A 292 14.96 -1.99 30.63
C LEU A 292 14.07 -2.75 31.61
N MET A 293 12.91 -2.19 31.97
CA MET A 293 11.94 -2.83 32.85
C MET A 293 11.30 -4.06 32.19
N ARG A 294 11.03 -4.02 30.88
CA ARG A 294 10.62 -5.20 30.10
C ARG A 294 11.73 -6.25 30.04
N TRP A 295 13.00 -5.84 29.90
CA TRP A 295 14.16 -6.75 29.94
C TRP A 295 14.32 -7.44 31.29
N MET A 296 14.31 -6.68 32.40
CA MET A 296 14.42 -7.25 33.76
C MET A 296 13.28 -8.22 34.07
N SER A 297 12.06 -7.90 33.64
CA SER A 297 10.89 -8.77 33.82
C SER A 297 11.02 -10.08 33.02
N ARG A 298 11.63 -10.05 31.82
CA ARG A 298 11.92 -11.25 31.01
C ARG A 298 13.08 -12.07 31.58
N ALA A 299 14.14 -11.41 32.07
CA ALA A 299 15.25 -12.08 32.75
C ALA A 299 14.78 -12.81 34.01
N LYS A 300 13.92 -12.19 34.82
CA LYS A 300 13.33 -12.77 36.03
C LYS A 300 12.46 -14.00 35.72
N ARG A 301 11.66 -13.97 34.65
CA ARG A 301 10.89 -15.14 34.19
C ARG A 301 11.78 -16.30 33.73
N ARG A 302 12.91 -16.01 33.08
CA ARG A 302 13.88 -17.05 32.68
C ARG A 302 14.62 -17.66 33.87
N TRP A 303 14.95 -16.86 34.87
CA TRP A 303 15.56 -17.36 36.12
C TRP A 303 14.60 -18.27 36.89
N ALA A 304 13.34 -17.85 37.05
CA ALA A 304 12.31 -18.67 37.68
C ALA A 304 12.06 -19.99 36.90
N LYS A 305 12.03 -19.94 35.57
CA LYS A 305 11.88 -21.15 34.73
C LYS A 305 13.06 -22.12 34.87
N ARG A 306 14.29 -21.60 35.02
CA ARG A 306 15.49 -22.43 35.27
C ARG A 306 15.48 -23.06 36.67
N GLN A 307 14.94 -22.38 37.67
CA GLN A 307 14.75 -22.96 39.01
C GLN A 307 13.70 -24.06 39.01
N HIS A 308 12.55 -23.86 38.37
CA HIS A 308 11.55 -24.91 38.23
C HIS A 308 12.05 -26.14 37.45
N ALA A 309 12.96 -25.96 36.48
CA ALA A 309 13.60 -27.07 35.77
C ALA A 309 14.64 -27.82 36.65
N ALA A 310 15.34 -27.12 37.54
CA ALA A 310 16.29 -27.70 38.47
C ALA A 310 15.60 -28.44 39.64
N ASP A 311 14.48 -27.90 40.14
CA ASP A 311 13.68 -28.52 41.21
C ASP A 311 12.87 -29.73 40.70
N GLY A 312 12.58 -29.81 39.39
CA GLY A 312 11.86 -30.91 38.75
C GLY A 312 12.69 -32.20 38.54
N HIS A 313 14.00 -32.18 38.79
CA HIS A 313 14.86 -33.38 38.70
C HIS A 313 14.99 -34.15 40.03
N GLY A 314 14.25 -33.76 41.08
CA GLY A 314 14.30 -34.36 42.41
C GLY A 314 13.16 -35.29 42.80
N ALA A 315 12.22 -35.64 41.91
CA ALA A 315 11.08 -36.50 42.24
C ALA A 315 10.99 -37.71 41.30
N THR A 316 11.62 -38.81 41.69
CA THR A 316 11.39 -40.14 41.13
C THR A 316 10.04 -40.68 41.58
N SER A 317 9.08 -40.90 40.67
CA SER A 317 8.19 -42.07 40.69
C SER A 317 7.24 -42.10 39.47
N ALA A 318 7.42 -43.16 38.66
CA ALA A 318 6.45 -43.99 37.94
C ALA A 318 5.24 -43.40 37.15
N ALA A 319 5.06 -44.03 35.97
CA ALA A 319 3.89 -44.06 35.07
C ALA A 319 3.78 -42.95 34.02
N GLY A 320 4.30 -43.22 32.81
CA GLY A 320 4.01 -42.46 31.60
C GLY A 320 2.65 -42.83 30.99
N PRO A 321 2.02 -41.86 30.32
CA PRO A 321 1.92 -41.99 28.87
C PRO A 321 2.39 -40.72 28.13
N GLN A 322 3.02 -40.95 26.98
CA GLN A 322 3.24 -39.99 25.88
C GLN A 322 3.78 -38.62 26.27
N LEU A 323 5.11 -38.55 26.34
CA LEU A 323 5.85 -37.31 26.16
C LEU A 323 5.69 -36.87 24.69
N GLU A 324 4.64 -36.10 24.40
CA GLU A 324 4.63 -35.17 23.27
C GLU A 324 5.99 -34.46 23.28
N ALA A 325 6.83 -34.74 22.29
CA ALA A 325 8.14 -34.12 22.15
C ALA A 325 7.90 -32.62 22.00
N ALA A 326 8.04 -31.88 23.11
CA ALA A 326 7.89 -30.44 23.13
C ALA A 326 8.86 -29.84 22.10
N VAL A 327 8.33 -29.43 20.95
CA VAL A 327 9.12 -28.86 19.86
C VAL A 327 9.93 -27.71 20.43
N ASP A 328 11.25 -27.73 20.18
CA ASP A 328 12.15 -26.70 20.66
C ASP A 328 11.65 -25.33 20.17
N PRO A 329 11.39 -24.36 21.06
CA PRO A 329 10.97 -23.02 20.66
C PRO A 329 11.90 -22.37 19.63
N GLU A 330 13.22 -22.66 19.66
CA GLU A 330 14.16 -22.14 18.67
C GLU A 330 13.91 -22.72 17.26
N GLU A 331 13.50 -23.99 17.18
CA GLU A 331 13.16 -24.64 15.91
C GLU A 331 11.86 -24.07 15.31
N LEU A 332 10.88 -23.75 16.16
CA LEU A 332 9.64 -23.07 15.74
C LEU A 332 9.91 -21.66 15.20
N GLU A 333 10.75 -20.89 15.88
CA GLU A 333 11.16 -19.55 15.43
C GLU A 333 11.94 -19.62 14.12
N ARG A 334 12.80 -20.63 13.97
CA ARG A 334 13.51 -20.92 12.71
C ARG A 334 12.54 -21.19 11.56
N LYS A 335 11.56 -22.06 11.77
CA LYS A 335 10.53 -22.37 10.77
C LYS A 335 9.72 -21.13 10.40
N ALA A 336 9.29 -20.36 11.39
CA ALA A 336 8.56 -19.10 11.15
C ALA A 336 9.40 -18.08 10.36
N ALA A 337 10.71 -18.04 10.56
CA ALA A 337 11.60 -17.17 9.80
C ALA A 337 11.77 -17.60 8.34
N PHE A 338 11.86 -18.90 8.09
CA PHE A 338 11.82 -19.44 6.73
C PHE A 338 10.51 -19.08 6.04
N GLU A 339 9.37 -19.32 6.69
CA GLU A 339 8.06 -19.02 6.11
C GLU A 339 7.89 -17.54 5.75
N ARG A 340 8.41 -16.62 6.57
CA ARG A 340 8.35 -15.18 6.27
C ARG A 340 9.24 -14.79 5.10
N LEU A 341 10.47 -15.31 5.02
CA LEU A 341 11.37 -15.06 3.88
C LEU A 341 10.83 -15.68 2.60
N ASP A 342 10.21 -16.86 2.65
CA ASP A 342 9.58 -17.52 1.51
C ASP A 342 8.31 -16.80 1.06
N SER A 343 7.52 -16.29 2.00
CA SER A 343 6.34 -15.47 1.69
C SER A 343 6.75 -14.14 1.03
N LEU A 344 7.82 -13.51 1.52
CA LEU A 344 8.39 -12.32 0.88
C LEU A 344 8.92 -12.62 -0.52
N GLY A 345 9.71 -13.70 -0.69
CA GLY A 345 10.30 -14.07 -1.97
C GLY A 345 9.24 -14.37 -3.03
N ARG A 346 8.19 -15.11 -2.67
CA ARG A 346 7.04 -15.35 -3.57
C ARG A 346 6.32 -14.06 -3.94
N CYS A 347 6.05 -13.20 -2.95
CA CYS A 347 5.42 -11.89 -3.20
C CYS A 347 6.25 -11.02 -4.16
N ILE A 348 7.57 -10.95 -3.95
CA ILE A 348 8.46 -10.19 -4.85
C ILE A 348 8.41 -10.76 -6.27
N ALA A 349 8.54 -12.07 -6.43
CA ALA A 349 8.52 -12.70 -7.77
C ALA A 349 7.17 -12.47 -8.50
N ASP A 350 6.05 -12.61 -7.79
CA ASP A 350 4.72 -12.40 -8.36
C ASP A 350 4.52 -10.93 -8.78
N VAL A 351 4.91 -9.98 -7.93
CA VAL A 351 4.83 -8.55 -8.21
C VAL A 351 5.81 -8.12 -9.30
N GLU A 352 7.02 -8.65 -9.35
CA GLU A 352 7.98 -8.37 -10.43
C GLU A 352 7.46 -8.84 -11.79
N SER A 353 6.88 -10.05 -11.84
CA SER A 353 6.35 -10.64 -13.08
C SER A 353 5.18 -9.85 -13.68
N SER A 354 4.40 -9.20 -12.84
CA SER A 354 3.24 -8.38 -13.21
C SER A 354 3.59 -6.90 -13.36
N GLY A 355 4.57 -6.41 -12.59
CA GLY A 355 4.99 -5.01 -12.54
C GLY A 355 5.55 -4.47 -13.86
N GLU A 356 6.20 -5.30 -14.68
CA GLU A 356 6.60 -4.86 -16.04
C GLU A 356 5.37 -4.56 -16.90
N LYS A 357 4.33 -5.39 -16.80
CA LYS A 357 3.07 -5.19 -17.55
C LYS A 357 2.37 -3.92 -17.09
N VAL A 358 2.33 -3.69 -15.77
CA VAL A 358 1.75 -2.47 -15.17
C VAL A 358 2.52 -1.23 -15.64
N PHE A 359 3.85 -1.22 -15.53
CA PHE A 359 4.69 -0.12 -16.00
C PHE A 359 4.47 0.16 -17.49
N ARG A 360 4.51 -0.87 -18.33
CA ARG A 360 4.27 -0.72 -19.78
C ARG A 360 2.85 -0.21 -20.07
N ALA A 361 1.85 -0.70 -19.34
CA ALA A 361 0.47 -0.25 -19.50
C ALA A 361 0.30 1.23 -19.10
N LEU A 362 0.96 1.70 -18.04
CA LEU A 362 0.96 3.12 -17.65
C LEU A 362 1.58 4.01 -18.73
N VAL A 363 2.75 3.62 -19.25
CA VAL A 363 3.43 4.34 -20.34
C VAL A 363 2.56 4.36 -21.59
N ASN A 364 2.01 3.22 -21.99
CA ASN A 364 1.14 3.10 -23.16
C ASN A 364 -0.13 3.94 -22.99
N THR A 365 -0.77 3.90 -21.82
CA THR A 365 -1.95 4.71 -21.50
C THR A 365 -1.65 6.19 -21.66
N ARG A 366 -0.50 6.65 -21.14
CA ARG A 366 -0.06 8.04 -21.31
C ARG A 366 0.17 8.40 -22.78
N VAL A 367 0.83 7.53 -23.55
CA VAL A 367 1.07 7.75 -24.98
C VAL A 367 -0.25 7.80 -25.76
N SER A 368 -1.18 6.89 -25.49
CA SER A 368 -2.52 6.91 -26.10
C SER A 368 -3.26 8.20 -25.76
N LEU A 369 -3.23 8.64 -24.49
CA LEU A 369 -3.80 9.92 -24.09
C LEU A 369 -3.15 11.10 -24.80
N LEU A 370 -1.81 11.15 -24.89
CA LEU A 370 -1.09 12.20 -25.62
C LEU A 370 -1.54 12.28 -27.07
N ASN A 371 -1.62 11.15 -27.76
CA ASN A 371 -2.03 11.07 -29.17
C ASN A 371 -3.49 11.50 -29.37
N ILE A 372 -4.37 11.21 -28.40
CA ILE A 372 -5.77 11.63 -28.43
C ILE A 372 -5.90 13.14 -28.16
N LEU A 373 -5.13 13.68 -27.22
CA LEU A 373 -5.21 15.08 -26.76
C LEU A 373 -4.44 16.06 -27.65
N SER A 374 -3.47 15.57 -28.41
CA SER A 374 -2.65 16.32 -29.35
C SER A 374 -2.53 15.56 -30.66
N PRO A 375 -3.60 15.49 -31.48
CA PRO A 375 -3.49 14.90 -32.81
C PRO A 375 -2.48 15.71 -33.60
N ALA A 376 -1.34 15.09 -33.93
CA ALA A 376 -0.39 15.69 -34.87
C ALA A 376 -1.15 15.93 -36.19
N PHE A 377 -1.15 17.19 -36.65
CA PHE A 377 -1.80 17.62 -37.89
C PHE A 377 -1.12 17.03 -39.12
#